data_AF-A0A962XXQ7-F1
#
_entry.id   AF-A0A962XXQ7-F1
#
_cell.length_a   1.000
_cell.length_b   1.000
_cell.length_c   1.000
_cell.angle_alpha   90.00
_cell.angle_beta   90.00
_cell.angle_gamma   90.00
#
_symmetry.space_group_name_H-M   'P 1'
#
loop_
_entity.id
_entity.type
_entity.pdbx_description
1 polymer ?
#
loop_
_entity_poly.entity_id
_entity_poly.type
_entity_poly.pdbx_seq_one_letter_code
_entity_poly.pdbx_strand_id
1 'polypeptide(L)'
;MGCTKKALVALIGSIFVAGASSALAGPSAKAMADTCAGCHGTNGQSVGPASPNLAGMSAAYFVESMKGFKALPKDAGHAEDARPATIMNRIAKGYSDEQIEAMGEYFAGLGVYKASVPHDAAKAKTGAEIYDKGCAKCHDEGGALASDDAGILAGQWLPWLEYSMQDFQSGHREMPKKMKKQVEKLSDAEIEAVLHYFASQK
;
A
#
# COMPACT_ATOMS: atom_id res chain seq x y z
N MET A 1 -82.73 -35.64 -2.54
CA MET A 1 -82.14 -35.02 -3.75
C MET A 1 -81.86 -33.56 -3.47
N GLY A 2 -80.64 -33.08 -3.70
CA GLY A 2 -80.28 -31.67 -3.51
C GLY A 2 -78.94 -31.46 -2.82
N CYS A 3 -77.88 -31.87 -3.50
CA CYS A 3 -76.48 -31.59 -3.18
C CYS A 3 -76.19 -30.09 -3.40
N THR A 4 -75.43 -29.43 -2.52
CA THR A 4 -74.31 -28.56 -2.94
C THR A 4 -73.50 -28.07 -1.74
N LYS A 5 -72.29 -28.62 -1.66
CA LYS A 5 -71.16 -28.14 -0.87
C LYS A 5 -70.80 -26.72 -1.35
N LYS A 6 -70.57 -25.77 -0.44
CA LYS A 6 -69.81 -24.55 -0.74
C LYS A 6 -68.50 -24.57 0.04
N ALA A 7 -67.43 -24.50 -0.72
CA ALA A 7 -66.06 -24.72 -0.34
C ALA A 7 -65.54 -23.67 0.65
N LEU A 8 -64.85 -24.16 1.68
CA LEU A 8 -63.92 -23.39 2.49
C LEU A 8 -62.65 -23.19 1.65
N VAL A 9 -62.52 -22.03 1.00
CA VAL A 9 -61.26 -21.65 0.35
C VAL A 9 -60.44 -20.87 1.37
N ALA A 10 -59.48 -21.57 1.96
CA ALA A 10 -58.42 -20.99 2.78
C ALA A 10 -57.54 -20.12 1.89
N LEU A 11 -57.55 -18.80 2.12
CA LEU A 11 -56.65 -17.85 1.47
C LEU A 11 -55.27 -17.91 2.15
N ILE A 12 -54.50 -18.94 1.83
CA ILE A 12 -53.05 -18.96 2.07
C ILE A 12 -52.43 -18.26 0.86
N GLY A 13 -52.04 -17.01 1.04
CA GLY A 13 -51.58 -16.14 -0.05
C GLY A 13 -50.39 -15.28 0.33
N SER A 14 -49.22 -15.91 0.33
CA SER A 14 -47.93 -15.33 -0.10
C SER A 14 -47.40 -14.10 0.67
N ILE A 15 -46.64 -14.37 1.74
CA ILE A 15 -45.55 -13.48 2.14
C ILE A 15 -44.51 -13.51 1.01
N PHE A 16 -44.45 -12.44 0.23
CA PHE A 16 -43.32 -12.18 -0.67
C PHE A 16 -42.10 -11.90 0.21
N VAL A 17 -41.28 -12.92 0.44
CA VAL A 17 -39.93 -12.72 0.97
C VAL A 17 -39.18 -11.96 -0.12
N ALA A 18 -39.02 -10.65 0.07
CA ALA A 18 -38.03 -9.86 -0.64
C ALA A 18 -36.65 -10.38 -0.24
N GLY A 19 -36.19 -11.42 -0.95
CA GLY A 19 -34.83 -11.89 -0.84
C GLY A 19 -33.90 -10.77 -1.28
N ALA A 20 -33.14 -10.23 -0.34
CA ALA A 20 -32.10 -9.26 -0.60
C ALA A 20 -31.18 -9.79 -1.71
N SER A 21 -31.19 -9.12 -2.86
CA SER A 21 -30.24 -9.38 -3.95
C SER A 21 -28.86 -8.85 -3.55
N SER A 22 -28.18 -9.53 -2.63
CA SER A 22 -26.79 -9.22 -2.27
C SER A 22 -25.78 -9.89 -3.21
N ALA A 23 -26.22 -10.54 -4.29
CA ALA A 23 -25.40 -11.41 -5.13
C ALA A 23 -24.76 -10.74 -6.36
N LEU A 24 -24.73 -9.41 -6.44
CA LEU A 24 -24.12 -8.66 -7.55
C LEU A 24 -23.02 -7.69 -7.13
N ALA A 25 -22.72 -7.58 -5.83
CA ALA A 25 -21.55 -6.84 -5.38
C ALA A 25 -20.30 -7.71 -5.58
N GLY A 26 -19.28 -7.17 -6.26
CA GLY A 26 -17.96 -7.80 -6.33
C GLY A 26 -17.33 -8.00 -4.94
N PRO A 27 -16.12 -8.59 -4.85
CA PRO A 27 -15.45 -8.75 -3.57
C PRO A 27 -15.27 -7.40 -2.87
N SER A 28 -15.45 -7.37 -1.55
CA SER A 28 -15.26 -6.14 -0.76
C SER A 28 -13.80 -5.70 -0.78
N ALA A 29 -13.53 -4.42 -0.49
CA ALA A 29 -12.19 -3.88 -0.36
C ALA A 29 -11.31 -4.71 0.58
N LYS A 30 -11.87 -5.08 1.75
CA LYS A 30 -11.22 -5.94 2.72
C LYS A 30 -10.91 -7.33 2.14
N ALA A 31 -11.87 -7.96 1.46
CA ALA A 31 -11.65 -9.29 0.89
C ALA A 31 -10.54 -9.29 -0.17
N MET A 32 -10.43 -8.21 -0.97
CA MET A 32 -9.33 -8.03 -1.91
C MET A 32 -8.01 -7.78 -1.18
N ALA A 33 -7.99 -6.90 -0.19
CA ALA A 33 -6.80 -6.59 0.61
C ALA A 33 -6.27 -7.79 1.41
N ASP A 34 -7.14 -8.70 1.84
CA ASP A 34 -6.75 -9.92 2.55
C ASP A 34 -5.89 -10.85 1.67
N THR A 35 -6.00 -10.75 0.33
CA THR A 35 -5.13 -11.51 -0.58
C THR A 35 -3.67 -11.03 -0.54
N CYS A 36 -3.43 -9.79 -0.08
CA CYS A 36 -2.09 -9.20 0.04
C CYS A 36 -1.32 -9.75 1.26
N ALA A 37 -2.03 -10.34 2.22
CA ALA A 37 -1.49 -10.69 3.53
C ALA A 37 -0.39 -11.76 3.48
N GLY A 38 -0.37 -12.60 2.44
CA GLY A 38 0.68 -13.60 2.25
C GLY A 38 2.08 -12.99 2.06
N CYS A 39 2.17 -11.76 1.52
CA CYS A 39 3.44 -11.06 1.31
C CYS A 39 3.60 -9.85 2.22
N HIS A 40 2.52 -9.10 2.48
CA HIS A 40 2.54 -7.85 3.25
C HIS A 40 2.02 -7.99 4.68
N GLY A 41 1.74 -9.22 5.13
CA GLY A 41 1.23 -9.50 6.47
C GLY A 41 -0.24 -9.13 6.68
N THR A 42 -0.80 -9.61 7.79
CA THR A 42 -2.22 -9.37 8.12
C THR A 42 -2.47 -7.87 8.25
N ASN A 43 -3.54 -7.36 7.64
CA ASN A 43 -3.83 -5.92 7.56
C ASN A 43 -2.70 -5.08 6.94
N GLY A 44 -1.82 -5.66 6.12
CA GLY A 44 -0.68 -4.93 5.54
C GLY A 44 0.42 -4.59 6.56
N GLN A 45 0.44 -5.28 7.71
CA GLN A 45 1.50 -5.18 8.71
C GLN A 45 2.54 -6.26 8.44
N SER A 46 3.53 -5.92 7.62
CA SER A 46 4.52 -6.89 7.16
C SER A 46 5.39 -7.38 8.32
N VAL A 47 5.69 -8.68 8.31
CA VAL A 47 6.59 -9.34 9.26
C VAL A 47 8.05 -9.36 8.77
N GLY A 48 8.31 -8.77 7.59
CA GLY A 48 9.66 -8.60 7.05
C GLY A 48 10.23 -9.84 6.36
N PRO A 49 11.52 -9.81 5.99
CA PRO A 49 12.45 -8.70 6.23
C PRO A 49 12.40 -7.59 5.17
N ALA A 50 11.70 -7.77 4.04
CA ALA A 50 11.80 -6.85 2.90
C ALA A 50 10.46 -6.46 2.25
N SER A 51 9.38 -7.22 2.46
CA SER A 51 8.07 -6.80 1.97
C SER A 51 7.62 -5.55 2.73
N PRO A 52 7.17 -4.47 2.07
CA PRO A 52 6.82 -3.25 2.76
C PRO A 52 5.53 -3.36 3.55
N ASN A 53 5.42 -2.55 4.61
CA ASN A 53 4.14 -2.27 5.27
C ASN A 53 3.22 -1.46 4.35
N LEU A 54 1.93 -1.81 4.36
CA LEU A 54 0.86 -1.10 3.65
C LEU A 54 -0.09 -0.37 4.62
N ALA A 55 -0.17 -0.82 5.88
CA ALA A 55 -1.10 -0.26 6.86
C ALA A 55 -0.85 1.23 7.10
N GLY A 56 -1.91 2.03 6.92
CA GLY A 56 -1.93 3.48 7.11
C GLY A 56 -1.35 4.29 5.95
N MET A 57 -0.89 3.65 4.88
CA MET A 57 -0.40 4.39 3.71
C MET A 57 -1.54 5.17 3.06
N SER A 58 -1.27 6.34 2.47
CA SER A 58 -2.34 7.08 1.80
C SER A 58 -2.93 6.31 0.63
N ALA A 59 -4.23 6.49 0.42
CA ALA A 59 -4.93 5.93 -0.73
C ALA A 59 -4.30 6.43 -2.04
N ALA A 60 -3.92 7.72 -2.11
CA ALA A 60 -3.25 8.31 -3.26
C ALA A 60 -1.94 7.60 -3.61
N TYR A 61 -1.04 7.40 -2.62
CA TYR A 61 0.22 6.71 -2.86
C TYR A 61 0.02 5.23 -3.21
N PHE A 62 -0.95 4.55 -2.60
CA PHE A 62 -1.29 3.17 -2.96
C PHE A 62 -1.73 3.07 -4.42
N VAL A 63 -2.66 3.94 -4.84
CA VAL A 63 -3.19 3.98 -6.21
C VAL A 63 -2.09 4.30 -7.20
N GLU A 64 -1.27 5.32 -6.94
CA GLU A 64 -0.12 5.68 -7.78
C GLU A 64 0.85 4.49 -7.93
N SER A 65 1.18 3.85 -6.81
CA SER A 65 2.10 2.69 -6.80
C SER A 65 1.56 1.53 -7.63
N MET A 66 0.29 1.18 -7.43
CA MET A 66 -0.34 0.08 -8.15
C MET A 66 -0.51 0.38 -9.65
N LYS A 67 -0.86 1.61 -10.02
CA LYS A 67 -0.91 2.04 -11.43
C LYS A 67 0.48 2.02 -12.06
N GLY A 68 1.51 2.50 -11.36
CA GLY A 68 2.90 2.42 -11.81
C GLY A 68 3.38 0.98 -12.02
N PHE A 69 3.04 0.06 -11.10
CA PHE A 69 3.36 -1.37 -11.27
C PHE A 69 2.61 -1.97 -12.47
N LYS A 70 1.34 -1.60 -12.67
CA LYS A 70 0.51 -2.06 -13.79
C LYS A 70 1.04 -1.57 -15.14
N ALA A 71 1.58 -0.35 -15.19
CA ALA A 71 2.18 0.24 -16.39
C ALA A 71 3.47 -0.45 -16.84
N LEU A 72 4.21 -1.12 -15.93
CA LEU A 72 5.45 -1.80 -16.28
C LEU A 72 5.20 -2.98 -17.25
N PRO A 73 5.76 -2.96 -18.48
CA PRO A 73 5.61 -4.07 -19.41
C PRO A 73 6.12 -5.39 -18.85
N LYS A 74 5.53 -6.49 -19.32
CA LYS A 74 6.01 -7.83 -18.97
C LYS A 74 7.43 -7.96 -19.53
N ASP A 75 8.39 -8.30 -18.66
CA ASP A 75 9.82 -8.49 -18.98
C ASP A 75 10.65 -7.20 -19.19
N ALA A 76 10.08 -6.02 -18.91
CA ALA A 76 10.84 -4.77 -18.84
C ALA A 76 11.33 -4.50 -17.40
N GLY A 77 12.59 -4.09 -17.25
CA GLY A 77 13.15 -3.61 -15.98
C GLY A 77 12.77 -2.16 -15.65
N HIS A 78 12.38 -1.38 -16.66
CA HIS A 78 12.03 0.03 -16.56
C HIS A 78 11.08 0.44 -17.71
N ALA A 79 10.21 1.41 -17.45
CA ALA A 79 9.45 2.14 -18.45
C ALA A 79 9.08 3.53 -17.89
N GLU A 80 8.85 4.49 -18.78
CA GLU A 80 8.36 5.82 -18.40
C GLU A 80 7.02 5.70 -17.65
N ASP A 81 6.84 6.51 -16.60
CA ASP A 81 5.69 6.50 -15.69
C ASP A 81 5.38 5.13 -15.03
N ALA A 82 6.30 4.16 -15.13
CA ALA A 82 6.17 2.85 -14.51
C ALA A 82 7.02 2.76 -13.24
N ARG A 83 6.54 1.93 -12.31
CA ARG A 83 7.27 1.59 -11.09
C ARG A 83 7.92 0.21 -11.27
N PRO A 84 9.23 0.06 -11.05
CA PRO A 84 9.91 -1.24 -11.15
C PRO A 84 9.37 -2.18 -10.08
N ALA A 85 9.26 -3.47 -10.41
CA ALA A 85 8.81 -4.50 -9.49
C ALA A 85 9.31 -5.89 -9.90
N THR A 86 9.56 -6.73 -8.90
CA THR A 86 9.86 -8.17 -9.09
C THR A 86 8.59 -8.98 -9.39
N ILE A 87 7.51 -8.69 -8.66
CA ILE A 87 6.24 -9.43 -8.75
C ILE A 87 5.00 -8.52 -8.82
N MET A 88 5.06 -7.32 -8.23
CA MET A 88 3.88 -6.45 -8.13
C MET A 88 3.32 -6.00 -9.47
N ASN A 89 4.13 -5.95 -10.54
CA ASN A 89 3.64 -5.69 -11.90
C ASN A 89 2.70 -6.78 -12.42
N ARG A 90 2.85 -8.05 -11.98
CA ARG A 90 1.92 -9.14 -12.31
C ARG A 90 0.66 -9.07 -11.44
N ILE A 91 0.83 -8.78 -10.15
CA ILE A 91 -0.28 -8.70 -9.19
C ILE A 91 -1.20 -7.51 -9.53
N ALA A 92 -0.63 -6.32 -9.77
CA ALA A 92 -1.40 -5.11 -10.06
C ALA A 92 -2.25 -5.21 -11.33
N LYS A 93 -1.79 -5.97 -12.34
CA LYS A 93 -2.56 -6.23 -13.57
C LYS A 93 -3.81 -7.09 -13.35
N GLY A 94 -3.90 -7.79 -12.22
CA GLY A 94 -5.07 -8.58 -11.86
C GLY A 94 -6.24 -7.76 -11.32
N TYR A 95 -6.03 -6.47 -11.04
CA TYR A 95 -7.02 -5.58 -10.46
C TYR A 95 -7.46 -4.46 -11.42
N SER A 96 -8.75 -4.15 -11.39
CA SER A 96 -9.28 -2.93 -12.02
C SER A 96 -8.84 -1.69 -11.23
N ASP A 97 -8.99 -0.52 -11.84
CA ASP A 97 -8.59 0.73 -11.21
C ASP A 97 -9.51 1.04 -10.02
N GLU A 98 -10.81 0.72 -10.12
CA GLU A 98 -11.78 0.86 -9.02
C GLU A 98 -11.46 -0.08 -7.86
N GLN A 99 -10.96 -1.29 -8.15
CA GLN A 99 -10.52 -2.24 -7.12
C GLN A 99 -9.26 -1.75 -6.41
N ILE A 100 -8.32 -1.17 -7.16
CA ILE A 100 -7.10 -0.54 -6.61
C ILE A 100 -7.48 0.63 -5.71
N GLU A 101 -8.39 1.49 -6.13
CA GLU A 101 -8.89 2.61 -5.32
C GLU A 101 -9.56 2.12 -4.03
N ALA A 102 -10.43 1.11 -4.12
CA ALA A 102 -11.08 0.52 -2.95
C ALA A 102 -10.08 -0.08 -1.95
N MET A 103 -9.03 -0.77 -2.44
CA MET A 103 -7.96 -1.28 -1.57
C MET A 103 -7.11 -0.15 -0.97
N GLY A 104 -6.85 0.92 -1.73
CA GLY A 104 -6.15 2.11 -1.23
C GLY A 104 -6.87 2.74 -0.05
N GLU A 105 -8.19 2.93 -0.16
CA GLU A 105 -9.03 3.41 0.95
C GLU A 105 -9.01 2.46 2.15
N TYR A 106 -9.03 1.14 1.91
CA TYR A 106 -8.94 0.17 2.99
C TYR A 106 -7.63 0.30 3.78
N PHE A 107 -6.47 0.33 3.11
CA PHE A 107 -5.18 0.43 3.79
C PHE A 107 -4.98 1.80 4.45
N ALA A 108 -5.48 2.88 3.83
CA ALA A 108 -5.44 4.23 4.39
C ALA A 108 -6.31 4.38 5.65
N GLY A 109 -7.42 3.64 5.74
CA GLY A 109 -8.27 3.59 6.93
C GLY A 109 -7.66 2.84 8.12
N LEU A 110 -6.51 2.17 7.94
CA LEU A 110 -5.77 1.54 9.02
C LEU A 110 -4.83 2.55 9.69
N GLY A 111 -4.44 2.28 10.93
CA GLY A 111 -3.37 3.06 11.58
C GLY A 111 -2.01 2.79 10.94
N VAL A 112 -1.18 3.84 10.85
CA VAL A 112 0.23 3.74 10.45
C VAL A 112 0.93 2.69 11.31
N TYR A 113 1.43 1.63 10.67
CA TYR A 113 2.16 0.58 11.35
C TYR A 113 3.66 0.78 11.21
N LYS A 114 4.34 0.90 12.35
CA LYS A 114 5.80 1.03 12.42
C LYS A 114 6.39 -0.26 12.95
N ALA A 115 7.06 -1.01 12.07
CA ALA A 115 7.61 -2.30 12.43
C ALA A 115 8.84 -2.15 13.32
N SER A 116 9.15 -3.19 14.10
CA SER A 116 10.43 -3.26 14.82
C SER A 116 11.53 -3.76 13.89
N VAL A 117 12.11 -2.85 13.10
CA VAL A 117 13.09 -3.18 12.06
C VAL A 117 14.52 -3.23 12.63
N PRO A 118 15.32 -4.27 12.34
CA PRO A 118 16.75 -4.26 12.64
C PRO A 118 17.48 -3.11 11.93
N HIS A 119 18.29 -2.36 12.67
CA HIS A 119 19.03 -1.21 12.16
C HIS A 119 20.32 -0.99 12.95
N ASP A 120 21.25 -0.25 12.38
CA ASP A 120 22.45 0.23 13.06
C ASP A 120 22.13 1.55 13.79
N ALA A 121 22.27 1.56 15.11
CA ALA A 121 21.92 2.72 15.94
C ALA A 121 22.87 3.92 15.73
N ALA A 122 24.15 3.67 15.42
CA ALA A 122 25.10 4.75 15.15
C ALA A 122 24.77 5.42 13.81
N LYS A 123 24.45 4.62 12.78
CA LYS A 123 23.97 5.13 11.49
C LYS A 123 22.64 5.86 11.63
N ALA A 124 21.69 5.32 12.39
CA ALA A 124 20.40 5.97 12.64
C ALA A 124 20.56 7.34 13.32
N LYS A 125 21.50 7.47 14.26
CA LYS A 125 21.82 8.76 14.88
C LYS A 125 22.36 9.77 13.86
N THR A 126 23.32 9.36 13.04
CA THR A 126 23.85 10.22 11.95
C THR A 126 22.75 10.58 10.95
N GLY A 127 21.89 9.62 10.61
CA GLY A 127 20.75 9.82 9.73
C GLY A 127 19.74 10.83 10.25
N ALA A 128 19.50 10.88 11.57
CA ALA A 128 18.64 11.88 12.19
C ALA A 128 19.14 13.30 11.94
N GLU A 129 20.45 13.53 12.08
CA GLU A 129 21.05 14.85 11.85
C GLU A 129 20.97 15.30 10.38
N ILE A 130 20.99 14.35 9.44
CA ILE A 130 20.84 14.61 8.00
C ILE A 130 19.37 14.84 7.67
N TYR A 131 18.49 14.03 8.24
CA TYR A 131 17.03 14.12 8.08
C TYR A 131 16.51 15.52 8.41
N ASP A 132 16.91 16.07 9.56
CA ASP A 132 16.47 17.40 10.01
C ASP A 132 16.89 18.52 9.05
N LYS A 133 18.02 18.35 8.35
CA LYS A 133 18.59 19.37 7.45
C LYS A 133 17.96 19.38 6.07
N GLY A 134 17.47 18.24 5.59
CA GLY A 134 17.13 18.08 4.16
C GLY A 134 15.86 17.30 3.84
N CYS A 135 15.40 16.44 4.75
CA CYS A 135 14.34 15.46 4.48
C CYS A 135 13.02 15.83 5.17
N ALA A 136 13.08 16.36 6.39
CA ALA A 136 11.91 16.63 7.25
C ALA A 136 10.85 17.54 6.60
N LYS A 137 11.27 18.44 5.69
CA LYS A 137 10.34 19.34 4.97
C LYS A 137 9.32 18.60 4.10
N CYS A 138 9.67 17.41 3.62
CA CYS A 138 8.80 16.60 2.75
C CYS A 138 8.45 15.25 3.38
N HIS A 139 9.27 14.70 4.26
CA HIS A 139 9.04 13.45 4.97
C HIS A 139 8.84 13.74 6.46
N ASP A 140 7.76 14.43 6.81
CA ASP A 140 7.53 14.92 8.17
C ASP A 140 7.29 13.79 9.17
N GLU A 141 7.37 14.09 10.47
CA GLU A 141 7.18 13.14 11.58
C GLU A 141 8.07 11.89 11.47
N GLY A 142 9.33 12.07 11.05
CA GLY A 142 10.24 10.95 10.79
C GLY A 142 9.81 10.09 9.60
N GLY A 143 9.00 10.62 8.67
CA GLY A 143 8.42 9.90 7.55
C GLY A 143 7.20 9.06 7.93
N ALA A 144 6.49 9.41 9.01
CA ALA A 144 5.27 8.72 9.43
C ALA A 144 3.99 9.34 8.84
N LEU A 145 4.10 10.55 8.27
CA LEU A 145 2.94 11.29 7.78
C LEU A 145 2.41 10.67 6.48
N ALA A 146 1.27 9.98 6.55
CA ALA A 146 0.67 9.34 5.36
C ALA A 146 0.32 10.34 4.25
N SER A 147 0.01 11.60 4.59
CA SER A 147 -0.44 12.63 3.64
C SER A 147 0.70 13.34 2.91
N ASP A 148 1.95 12.92 3.07
CA ASP A 148 3.10 13.55 2.42
C ASP A 148 3.35 13.08 0.98
N ASP A 149 2.47 12.19 0.46
CA ASP A 149 2.52 11.56 -0.85
C ASP A 149 3.84 10.82 -1.18
N ALA A 150 4.73 10.64 -0.20
CA ALA A 150 5.99 9.90 -0.35
C ALA A 150 5.88 8.42 0.06
N GLY A 151 4.77 8.07 0.72
CA GLY A 151 4.59 6.80 1.38
C GLY A 151 5.25 6.79 2.76
N ILE A 152 4.81 5.87 3.62
CA ILE A 152 5.32 5.76 4.99
C ILE A 152 6.75 5.21 4.98
N LEU A 153 7.70 6.00 5.48
CA LEU A 153 9.10 5.62 5.65
C LEU A 153 9.40 5.19 7.09
N ALA A 154 8.71 5.80 8.07
CA ALA A 154 8.91 5.49 9.48
C ALA A 154 8.59 4.02 9.78
N GLY A 155 9.56 3.28 10.33
CA GLY A 155 9.38 1.88 10.70
C GLY A 155 9.15 0.96 9.49
N GLN A 156 9.52 1.42 8.30
CA GLN A 156 9.54 0.60 7.10
C GLN A 156 10.78 -0.30 7.08
N TRP A 157 10.66 -1.47 6.46
CA TRP A 157 11.74 -2.45 6.38
C TRP A 157 12.98 -1.90 5.69
N LEU A 158 14.14 -1.99 6.35
CA LEU A 158 15.40 -1.43 5.85
C LEU A 158 15.78 -1.95 4.45
N PRO A 159 15.69 -3.26 4.15
CA PRO A 159 15.91 -3.74 2.78
C PRO A 159 14.98 -3.11 1.75
N TRP A 160 13.71 -2.85 2.11
CA TRP A 160 12.79 -2.16 1.22
C TRP A 160 13.22 -0.71 0.96
N LEU A 161 13.67 -0.02 1.99
CA LEU A 161 14.16 1.36 1.91
C LEU A 161 15.39 1.43 0.99
N GLU A 162 16.32 0.48 1.15
CA GLU A 162 17.51 0.34 0.32
C GLU A 162 17.16 0.07 -1.13
N TYR A 163 16.30 -0.92 -1.41
CA TYR A 163 15.88 -1.25 -2.78
C TYR A 163 15.15 -0.08 -3.44
N SER A 164 14.27 0.59 -2.70
CA SER A 164 13.55 1.76 -3.23
C SER A 164 14.50 2.91 -3.56
N MET A 165 15.52 3.15 -2.74
CA MET A 165 16.52 4.17 -3.01
C MET A 165 17.42 3.78 -4.19
N GLN A 166 17.83 2.52 -4.30
CA GLN A 166 18.58 2.00 -5.44
C GLN A 166 17.81 2.13 -6.75
N ASP A 167 16.50 1.85 -6.75
CA ASP A 167 15.63 2.05 -7.92
C ASP A 167 15.61 3.53 -8.34
N PHE A 168 15.60 4.46 -7.40
CA PHE A 168 15.67 5.89 -7.71
C PHE A 168 17.08 6.33 -8.21
N GLN A 169 18.15 5.88 -7.55
CA GLN A 169 19.53 6.25 -7.92
C GLN A 169 19.94 5.68 -9.28
N SER A 170 19.46 4.47 -9.62
CA SER A 170 19.69 3.84 -10.93
C SER A 170 18.82 4.41 -12.06
N GLY A 171 17.80 5.21 -11.72
CA GLY A 171 16.83 5.73 -12.68
C GLY A 171 15.77 4.71 -13.12
N HIS A 172 15.74 3.50 -12.55
CA HIS A 172 14.67 2.54 -12.79
C HIS A 172 13.31 3.03 -12.29
N ARG A 173 13.31 3.88 -11.26
CA ARG A 173 12.15 4.63 -10.78
C ARG A 173 12.43 6.13 -10.88
N GLU A 174 11.49 6.89 -11.42
CA GLU A 174 11.65 8.35 -11.48
C GLU A 174 11.67 8.93 -10.07
N MET A 175 12.76 9.63 -9.73
CA MET A 175 12.87 10.35 -8.46
C MET A 175 12.25 11.74 -8.59
N PRO A 176 11.31 12.14 -7.70
CA PRO A 176 10.72 13.47 -7.73
C PRO A 176 11.79 14.57 -7.67
N LYS A 177 11.65 15.61 -8.50
CA LYS A 177 12.68 16.66 -8.67
C LYS A 177 13.17 17.29 -7.36
N LYS A 178 12.30 17.45 -6.36
CA LYS A 178 12.65 17.99 -5.04
C LYS A 178 13.51 17.01 -4.23
N MET A 179 13.16 15.73 -4.26
CA MET A 179 13.93 14.66 -3.60
C MET A 179 15.29 14.49 -4.29
N LYS A 180 15.33 14.46 -5.63
CA LYS A 180 16.57 14.39 -6.42
C LYS A 180 17.59 15.43 -6.01
N LYS A 181 17.18 16.70 -5.90
CA LYS A 181 18.05 17.79 -5.45
C LYS A 181 18.61 17.63 -4.04
N GLN A 182 17.96 16.89 -3.16
CA GLN A 182 18.49 16.62 -1.82
C GLN A 182 19.39 15.39 -1.82
N VAL A 183 18.97 14.31 -2.48
CA VAL A 183 19.74 13.07 -2.57
C VAL A 183 21.08 13.30 -3.28
N GLU A 184 21.13 14.11 -4.33
CA GLU A 184 22.38 14.45 -5.05
C GLU A 184 23.42 15.21 -4.20
N LYS A 185 23.04 15.71 -3.01
CA LYS A 185 23.97 16.36 -2.09
C LYS A 185 24.59 15.40 -1.08
N LEU A 186 24.11 14.17 -1.01
CA LEU A 186 24.51 13.18 -0.02
C LEU A 186 25.39 12.12 -0.68
N SER A 187 26.38 11.64 0.07
CA SER A 187 27.11 10.41 -0.25
C SER A 187 26.27 9.17 0.00
N ASP A 188 26.67 8.03 -0.57
CA ASP A 188 25.97 6.76 -0.35
C ASP A 188 25.93 6.36 1.14
N ALA A 189 26.99 6.66 1.89
CA ALA A 189 27.03 6.41 3.34
C ALA A 189 26.06 7.31 4.12
N GLU A 190 25.87 8.56 3.70
CA GLU A 190 24.90 9.48 4.29
C GLU A 190 23.46 9.07 3.95
N ILE A 191 23.22 8.60 2.72
CA ILE A 191 21.94 8.02 2.31
C ILE A 191 21.64 6.80 3.18
N GLU A 192 22.56 5.85 3.27
CA GLU A 192 22.42 4.66 4.12
C GLU A 192 22.10 5.03 5.57
N ALA A 193 22.78 6.04 6.13
CA ALA A 193 22.50 6.53 7.47
C ALA A 193 21.05 7.03 7.63
N VAL A 194 20.54 7.78 6.65
CA VAL A 194 19.14 8.23 6.63
C VAL A 194 18.16 7.05 6.54
N LEU A 195 18.46 6.00 5.76
CA LEU A 195 17.61 4.81 5.69
C LEU A 195 17.55 4.08 7.04
N HIS A 196 18.68 3.97 7.75
CA HIS A 196 18.71 3.44 9.12
C HIS A 196 17.89 4.29 10.09
N TYR A 197 17.89 5.62 9.93
CA TYR A 197 17.05 6.50 10.72
C TYR A 197 15.56 6.25 10.48
N PHE A 198 15.12 6.11 9.23
CA PHE A 198 13.72 5.78 8.94
C PHE A 198 13.32 4.41 9.49
N ALA A 199 14.20 3.40 9.35
CA ALA A 199 14.01 2.08 9.93
C ALA A 199 13.94 2.09 11.47
N SER A 200 14.59 3.05 12.14
CA SER A 200 14.56 3.15 13.61
C SER A 200 13.28 3.78 14.16
N GLN A 201 12.46 4.43 13.33
CA GLN A 201 11.23 5.10 13.79
C GLN A 201 10.17 4.06 14.20
N LYS A 202 9.68 4.14 15.44
CA LYS A 202 8.63 3.26 15.98
C LYS A 202 7.41 4.04 16.50
#